data_AF-R6MM35-F1
#
_entry.id   AF-R6MM35-F1
#
_cell.length_a   1.000
_cell.length_b   1.000
_cell.length_c   1.000
_cell.angle_alpha   90.00
_cell.angle_beta   90.00
_cell.angle_gamma   90.00
#
_symmetry.space_group_name_H-M   'P 1'
#
loop_
_entity.id
_entity.type
_entity.pdbx_description
1 polymer ?
#
loop_
_entity_poly.entity_id
_entity_poly.type
_entity_poly.pdbx_seq_one_letter_code
_entity_poly.pdbx_strand_id
1 'polypeptide(L)'
;MRIAYEKLGLPNEVQYLTWTEGCGWYDCNKTFNYKGDGNMCWAASASNLIHWWLEQNKKYVEAYETKYGTTCPKGYQLMTADHQDHSEVFNFFKASYPNKGSWDTGGVNWFINGDKKNLIYSNNESFEGFFSKVFSTKDVIATETHNTSKENFNQWIKDAFRSHKAIGFTASGFAGSDAKLHSMTIWGAEFDAEGYVSFIYYCDNNMSDNEPNHGVVKRFKIIYKEGIMPGAYITPLDYNDGTLPKAQSLITVLTLVDLRQDIWKKAFPDVK
;
A
#
# COMPACT_ATOMS: atom_id res chain seq x y z
N MET A 1 1.71 13.31 14.09
CA MET A 1 2.65 14.32 13.56
C MET A 1 3.63 13.64 12.62
N ARG A 2 3.33 13.60 11.30
CA ARG A 2 4.27 13.15 10.26
C ARG A 2 5.61 13.88 10.43
N ILE A 3 6.73 13.25 10.11
CA ILE A 3 7.99 13.97 9.91
C ILE A 3 7.68 15.16 8.98
N ALA A 4 7.84 16.38 9.47
CA ALA A 4 7.47 17.59 8.75
C ALA A 4 8.51 17.87 7.66
N TYR A 5 8.45 17.13 6.55
CA TYR A 5 9.45 17.14 5.47
C TYR A 5 9.70 18.54 4.89
N GLU A 6 8.66 19.36 4.81
CA GLU A 6 8.74 20.76 4.39
C GLU A 6 9.61 21.62 5.31
N LYS A 7 9.71 21.26 6.60
CA LYS A 7 10.52 21.98 7.60
C LYS A 7 11.95 21.45 7.70
N LEU A 8 12.29 20.38 6.98
CA LEU A 8 13.61 19.76 7.07
C LEU A 8 14.63 20.35 6.10
N GLY A 9 14.26 21.17 5.13
CA GLY A 9 15.23 21.78 4.20
C GLY A 9 15.97 20.75 3.33
N LEU A 10 15.35 19.57 3.12
CA LEU A 10 15.89 18.51 2.28
C LEU A 10 15.97 19.00 0.82
N PRO A 11 16.99 18.62 0.04
CA PRO A 11 16.85 18.49 -1.40
C PRO A 11 15.80 17.41 -1.64
N ASN A 12 14.55 17.83 -1.65
CA ASN A 12 13.46 17.01 -2.08
C ASN A 12 13.66 16.80 -3.59
N GLU A 13 14.25 15.68 -3.99
CA GLU A 13 13.67 14.95 -5.12
C GLU A 13 12.33 14.34 -4.66
N VAL A 14 11.39 15.22 -4.30
CA VAL A 14 9.99 14.90 -4.45
C VAL A 14 9.79 15.01 -5.95
N GLN A 15 9.98 13.89 -6.62
CA GLN A 15 9.46 13.72 -7.96
C GLN A 15 7.95 13.79 -7.77
N TYR A 16 7.36 14.95 -8.03
CA TYR A 16 5.93 15.08 -8.24
C TYR A 16 5.62 14.36 -9.56
N LEU A 17 5.77 13.04 -9.54
CA LEU A 17 5.23 12.19 -10.58
C LEU A 17 3.73 12.36 -10.43
N THR A 18 3.17 13.25 -11.24
CA THR A 18 1.73 13.45 -11.27
C THR A 18 1.13 12.14 -11.73
N TRP A 19 0.22 11.61 -10.92
CA TRP A 19 -0.54 10.43 -11.30
C TRP A 19 -1.28 10.70 -12.61
N THR A 20 -1.31 9.70 -13.49
CA THR A 20 -2.15 9.72 -14.68
C THR A 20 -2.73 8.32 -14.89
N GLU A 21 -3.87 8.23 -15.57
CA GLU A 21 -4.49 6.95 -15.84
C GLU A 21 -3.51 6.01 -16.55
N GLY A 22 -3.38 4.79 -16.05
CA GLY A 22 -2.45 3.79 -16.59
C GLY A 22 -0.98 3.95 -16.18
N CYS A 23 -0.62 4.88 -15.28
CA CYS A 23 0.77 5.03 -14.82
C CYS A 23 1.28 3.89 -13.92
N GLY A 24 0.40 2.95 -13.54
CA GLY A 24 0.78 1.71 -12.85
C GLY A 24 0.97 1.83 -11.33
N TRP A 25 0.70 3.00 -10.74
CA TRP A 25 0.70 3.23 -9.30
C TRP A 25 -0.55 4.00 -8.87
N TYR A 26 -0.87 3.90 -7.59
CA TYR A 26 -2.04 4.55 -6.97
C TYR A 26 -1.63 5.23 -5.67
N ASP A 27 -2.36 6.28 -5.32
CA ASP A 27 -2.20 6.98 -4.05
C ASP A 27 -3.56 7.30 -3.43
N CYS A 28 -4.09 6.32 -2.71
CA CYS A 28 -5.31 6.42 -1.93
C CYS A 28 -5.02 7.24 -0.67
N ASN A 29 -5.39 8.51 -0.71
CA ASN A 29 -5.16 9.44 0.38
C ASN A 29 -6.33 9.48 1.38
N LYS A 30 -6.02 9.69 2.66
CA LYS A 30 -7.05 10.05 3.64
C LYS A 30 -7.62 11.42 3.31
N THR A 31 -8.85 11.65 3.76
CA THR A 31 -9.50 12.96 3.64
C THR A 31 -8.68 14.04 4.35
N PHE A 32 -8.79 15.26 3.84
CA PHE A 32 -8.16 16.43 4.45
C PHE A 32 -8.67 16.61 5.88
N ASN A 33 -7.75 16.87 6.81
CA ASN A 33 -8.02 16.91 8.25
C ASN A 33 -8.58 15.60 8.83
N TYR A 34 -8.43 14.47 8.13
CA TYR A 34 -8.75 13.13 8.62
C TYR A 34 -10.21 12.93 9.05
N LYS A 35 -11.14 13.44 8.25
CA LYS A 35 -12.60 13.37 8.49
C LYS A 35 -13.11 11.93 8.39
N GLY A 36 -13.08 11.23 9.52
CA GLY A 36 -13.65 9.89 9.67
C GLY A 36 -12.72 8.74 9.26
N ASP A 37 -11.48 9.03 8.85
CA ASP A 37 -10.53 8.03 8.34
C ASP A 37 -9.10 8.17 8.92
N GLY A 38 -8.91 9.00 9.95
CA GLY A 38 -7.58 9.30 10.52
C GLY A 38 -6.74 8.09 10.94
N ASN A 39 -7.38 7.00 11.37
CA ASN A 39 -6.71 5.75 11.79
C ASN A 39 -6.73 4.66 10.70
N MET A 40 -7.17 4.96 9.48
CA MET A 40 -7.39 3.98 8.41
C MET A 40 -6.25 3.93 7.38
N CYS A 41 -4.99 4.14 7.81
CA CYS A 41 -3.81 4.02 6.92
C CYS A 41 -3.69 2.63 6.28
N TRP A 42 -4.10 1.60 7.03
CA TRP A 42 -4.14 0.22 6.57
C TRP A 42 -5.13 0.04 5.40
N ALA A 43 -6.31 0.66 5.47
CA ALA A 43 -7.33 0.54 4.44
C ALA A 43 -6.98 1.35 3.20
N ALA A 44 -6.39 2.54 3.39
CA ALA A 44 -5.85 3.34 2.29
C ALA A 44 -4.73 2.57 1.54
N SER A 45 -3.81 1.95 2.27
CA SER A 45 -2.73 1.16 1.69
C SER A 45 -3.25 -0.13 1.03
N ALA A 46 -4.21 -0.82 1.65
CA ALA A 46 -4.89 -1.95 1.01
C ALA A 46 -5.58 -1.53 -0.28
N SER A 47 -6.20 -0.34 -0.32
CA SER A 47 -6.88 0.18 -1.51
C SER A 47 -5.91 0.42 -2.68
N ASN A 48 -4.71 0.93 -2.41
CA ASN A 48 -3.64 1.02 -3.42
C ASN A 48 -3.29 -0.35 -4.02
N LEU A 49 -3.10 -1.35 -3.16
CA LEU A 49 -2.76 -2.71 -3.57
C LEU A 49 -3.89 -3.37 -4.35
N ILE A 50 -5.14 -3.15 -3.93
CA ILE A 50 -6.34 -3.68 -4.60
C ILE A 50 -6.54 -3.03 -5.97
N HIS A 51 -6.38 -1.71 -6.10
CA HIS A 51 -6.49 -1.03 -7.40
C HIS A 51 -5.49 -1.59 -8.41
N TRP A 52 -4.23 -1.75 -7.99
CA TRP A 52 -3.23 -2.42 -8.83
C TRP A 52 -3.65 -3.85 -9.17
N TRP A 53 -4.14 -4.63 -8.20
CA TRP A 53 -4.55 -6.02 -8.42
C TRP A 53 -5.72 -6.14 -9.39
N LEU A 54 -6.70 -5.24 -9.28
CA LEU A 54 -7.86 -5.16 -10.17
C LEU A 54 -7.44 -4.83 -11.59
N GLU A 55 -6.54 -3.85 -11.78
CA GLU A 55 -6.05 -3.47 -13.11
C GLU A 55 -5.28 -4.62 -13.76
N GLN A 56 -4.36 -5.26 -13.03
CA GLN A 56 -3.59 -6.40 -13.55
C GLN A 56 -4.45 -7.64 -13.84
N ASN A 57 -5.61 -7.76 -13.21
CA ASN A 57 -6.57 -8.84 -13.44
C ASN A 57 -7.82 -8.40 -14.20
N LYS A 58 -7.81 -7.21 -14.84
CA LYS A 58 -8.97 -6.57 -15.48
C LYS A 58 -9.85 -7.53 -16.27
N LYS A 59 -9.27 -8.32 -17.16
CA LYS A 59 -10.03 -9.24 -18.03
C LYS A 59 -10.71 -10.36 -17.24
N TYR A 60 -10.07 -10.87 -16.18
CA TYR A 60 -10.68 -11.87 -15.30
C TYR A 60 -11.79 -11.26 -14.45
N VAL A 61 -11.59 -10.03 -13.96
CA VAL A 61 -12.62 -9.27 -13.25
C VAL A 61 -13.83 -9.08 -14.17
N GLU A 62 -13.67 -8.58 -15.39
CA GLU A 62 -14.75 -8.39 -16.37
C GLU A 62 -15.50 -9.71 -16.67
N ALA A 63 -14.76 -10.82 -16.86
CA ALA A 63 -15.36 -12.13 -17.08
C ALA A 63 -16.14 -12.64 -15.84
N TYR A 64 -15.62 -12.38 -14.64
CA TYR A 64 -16.31 -12.71 -13.39
C TYR A 64 -17.62 -11.94 -13.25
N GLU A 65 -17.57 -10.62 -13.44
CA GLU A 65 -18.76 -9.76 -13.32
C GLU A 65 -19.82 -10.15 -14.36
N THR A 66 -19.39 -10.45 -15.60
CA THR A 66 -20.28 -10.94 -16.65
C THR A 66 -20.94 -12.27 -16.29
N LYS A 67 -20.17 -13.22 -15.73
CA LYS A 67 -20.66 -14.57 -15.41
C LYS A 67 -21.58 -14.60 -14.19
N TYR A 68 -21.27 -13.82 -13.16
CA TYR A 68 -21.96 -13.89 -11.86
C TYR A 68 -22.86 -12.68 -11.57
N GLY A 69 -22.89 -11.66 -12.43
CA GLY A 69 -23.75 -10.48 -12.27
C GLY A 69 -23.42 -9.62 -11.05
N THR A 70 -22.23 -9.80 -10.47
CA THR A 70 -21.75 -9.04 -9.29
C THR A 70 -20.75 -8.01 -9.76
N THR A 71 -20.83 -6.77 -9.27
CA THR A 71 -19.83 -5.72 -9.55
C THR A 71 -19.01 -5.42 -8.30
N CYS A 72 -17.76 -4.97 -8.50
CA CYS A 72 -16.90 -4.49 -7.43
C CYS A 72 -16.58 -2.99 -7.57
N PRO A 73 -16.39 -2.26 -6.46
CA PRO A 73 -15.89 -0.89 -6.48
C PRO A 73 -14.47 -0.91 -7.03
N LYS A 74 -14.21 -0.11 -8.07
CA LYS A 74 -12.94 -0.09 -8.79
C LYS A 74 -12.56 1.27 -9.35
N GLY A 75 -13.46 2.25 -9.29
CA GLY A 75 -13.20 3.61 -9.72
C GLY A 75 -12.07 4.25 -8.91
N TYR A 76 -11.14 4.89 -9.62
CA TYR A 76 -10.07 5.68 -9.05
C TYR A 76 -9.87 6.94 -9.89
N GLN A 77 -9.61 8.06 -9.21
CA GLN A 77 -9.16 9.31 -9.81
C GLN A 77 -8.10 9.96 -8.91
N LEU A 78 -7.37 10.93 -9.45
CA LEU A 78 -6.50 11.76 -8.61
C LEU A 78 -7.35 12.56 -7.61
N MET A 79 -6.94 12.58 -6.35
CA MET A 79 -7.60 13.37 -5.33
C MET A 79 -7.53 14.86 -5.67
N THR A 80 -8.60 15.60 -5.41
CA THR A 80 -8.61 17.06 -5.44
C THR A 80 -9.24 17.61 -4.17
N ALA A 81 -9.06 18.91 -3.91
CA ALA A 81 -9.70 19.53 -2.75
C ALA A 81 -11.23 19.36 -2.72
N ASP A 82 -11.85 19.42 -3.89
CA ASP A 82 -13.30 19.29 -4.08
C ASP A 82 -13.77 17.83 -4.19
N HIS A 83 -12.88 16.89 -4.55
CA HIS A 83 -13.20 15.46 -4.72
C HIS A 83 -12.23 14.58 -3.92
N GLN A 84 -12.57 14.32 -2.66
CA GLN A 84 -11.77 13.54 -1.73
C GLN A 84 -12.18 12.05 -1.68
N ASP A 85 -13.33 11.72 -2.23
CA ASP A 85 -13.90 10.38 -2.44
C ASP A 85 -13.34 9.68 -3.69
N HIS A 86 -12.10 9.98 -4.03
CA HIS A 86 -11.38 9.62 -5.24
C HIS A 86 -11.08 8.12 -5.45
N SER A 87 -11.39 7.26 -4.48
CA SER A 87 -11.15 5.82 -4.52
C SER A 87 -12.39 5.07 -4.02
N GLU A 88 -13.09 4.40 -4.94
CA GLU A 88 -14.28 3.61 -4.60
C GLU A 88 -13.94 2.47 -3.62
N VAL A 89 -12.78 1.85 -3.78
CA VAL A 89 -12.27 0.81 -2.87
C VAL A 89 -12.08 1.38 -1.46
N PHE A 90 -11.46 2.54 -1.33
CA PHE A 90 -11.25 3.15 -0.01
C PHE A 90 -12.56 3.63 0.62
N ASN A 91 -13.48 4.16 -0.20
CA ASN A 91 -14.84 4.49 0.25
C ASN A 91 -15.59 3.26 0.77
N PHE A 92 -15.44 2.10 0.10
CA PHE A 92 -16.00 0.85 0.56
C PHE A 92 -15.43 0.41 1.92
N PHE A 93 -14.12 0.56 2.14
CA PHE A 93 -13.53 0.32 3.46
C PHE A 93 -14.06 1.26 4.53
N LYS A 94 -14.17 2.56 4.26
CA LYS A 94 -14.74 3.55 5.20
C LYS A 94 -16.18 3.22 5.58
N ALA A 95 -16.97 2.68 4.66
CA ALA A 95 -18.32 2.21 4.95
C ALA A 95 -18.32 0.90 5.77
N SER A 96 -17.32 0.03 5.54
CA SER A 96 -17.29 -1.33 6.10
C SER A 96 -16.54 -1.45 7.42
N TYR A 97 -15.70 -0.48 7.81
CA TYR A 97 -14.88 -0.55 9.02
C TYR A 97 -14.93 0.75 9.83
N PRO A 98 -14.86 0.66 11.17
CA PRO A 98 -14.73 1.86 12.00
C PRO A 98 -13.36 2.52 11.81
N ASN A 99 -13.27 3.81 12.13
CA ASN A 99 -12.04 4.61 12.10
C ASN A 99 -11.02 4.16 13.18
N LYS A 100 -10.44 2.97 13.00
CA LYS A 100 -9.47 2.32 13.90
C LYS A 100 -8.37 1.63 13.08
N GLY A 101 -7.22 1.43 13.71
CA GLY A 101 -6.09 0.72 13.11
C GLY A 101 -6.39 -0.77 12.86
N SER A 102 -5.87 -1.29 11.75
CA SER A 102 -5.94 -2.70 11.34
C SER A 102 -4.77 -3.01 10.37
N TRP A 103 -4.86 -4.09 9.59
CA TRP A 103 -3.77 -4.58 8.74
C TRP A 103 -4.13 -4.53 7.25
N ASP A 104 -3.24 -3.97 6.42
CA ASP A 104 -3.43 -3.90 4.97
C ASP A 104 -3.50 -5.29 4.33
N THR A 105 -2.67 -6.23 4.78
CA THR A 105 -2.71 -7.64 4.37
C THR A 105 -4.10 -8.26 4.56
N GLY A 106 -4.70 -8.03 5.72
CA GLY A 106 -6.06 -8.49 6.02
C GLY A 106 -7.07 -7.82 5.10
N GLY A 107 -6.94 -6.51 4.88
CA GLY A 107 -7.85 -5.74 4.02
C GLY A 107 -7.90 -6.26 2.59
N VAL A 108 -6.75 -6.60 2.00
CA VAL A 108 -6.67 -7.16 0.64
C VAL A 108 -7.36 -8.51 0.55
N ASN A 109 -7.06 -9.43 1.47
CA ASN A 109 -7.70 -10.75 1.47
C ASN A 109 -9.23 -10.61 1.65
N TRP A 110 -9.67 -9.86 2.66
CA TRP A 110 -11.08 -9.61 2.93
C TRP A 110 -11.84 -9.05 1.74
N PHE A 111 -11.29 -8.04 1.04
CA PHE A 111 -11.92 -7.46 -0.14
C PHE A 111 -12.19 -8.51 -1.23
N ILE A 112 -11.22 -9.41 -1.46
CA ILE A 112 -11.25 -10.37 -2.56
C ILE A 112 -12.10 -11.59 -2.20
N ASN A 113 -11.84 -12.23 -1.05
CA ASN A 113 -12.38 -13.54 -0.70
C ASN A 113 -13.14 -13.58 0.64
N GLY A 114 -13.31 -12.44 1.31
CA GLY A 114 -14.02 -12.34 2.57
C GLY A 114 -13.26 -12.84 3.81
N ASP A 115 -11.98 -13.22 3.70
CA ASP A 115 -11.19 -13.65 4.85
C ASP A 115 -10.95 -12.48 5.81
N LYS A 116 -11.48 -12.60 7.03
CA LYS A 116 -11.40 -11.59 8.10
C LYS A 116 -10.17 -11.77 8.99
N LYS A 117 -9.29 -12.71 8.70
CA LYS A 117 -8.09 -12.93 9.51
C LYS A 117 -7.27 -11.64 9.58
N ASN A 118 -6.76 -11.34 10.78
CA ASN A 118 -5.97 -10.13 11.05
C ASN A 118 -6.72 -8.83 10.73
N LEU A 119 -8.04 -8.81 10.88
CA LEU A 119 -8.83 -7.57 10.82
C LEU A 119 -9.56 -7.32 12.13
N ILE A 120 -9.82 -6.05 12.39
CA ILE A 120 -10.74 -5.64 13.44
C ILE A 120 -12.19 -5.97 13.04
N TYR A 121 -13.13 -5.70 13.94
CA TYR A 121 -14.56 -5.85 13.65
C TYR A 121 -14.98 -5.03 12.42
N SER A 122 -15.71 -5.69 11.50
CA SER A 122 -16.30 -5.10 10.31
C SER A 122 -17.77 -4.76 10.57
N ASN A 123 -18.22 -3.59 10.13
CA ASN A 123 -19.63 -3.22 10.10
C ASN A 123 -20.42 -4.01 9.04
N ASN A 124 -19.73 -4.67 8.11
CA ASN A 124 -20.33 -5.48 7.05
C ASN A 124 -20.03 -6.98 7.28
N GLU A 125 -20.64 -7.55 8.32
CA GLU A 125 -20.32 -8.92 8.76
C GLU A 125 -20.72 -10.01 7.76
N SER A 126 -21.71 -9.76 6.91
CA SER A 126 -22.17 -10.72 5.90
C SER A 126 -21.39 -10.64 4.59
N PHE A 127 -20.39 -9.76 4.47
CA PHE A 127 -19.60 -9.65 3.26
C PHE A 127 -18.71 -10.89 3.02
N GLU A 128 -18.90 -11.53 1.88
CA GLU A 128 -18.21 -12.77 1.51
C GLU A 128 -16.95 -12.51 0.65
N GLY A 129 -16.65 -11.27 0.28
CA GLY A 129 -15.63 -10.94 -0.73
C GLY A 129 -16.23 -10.74 -2.12
N PHE A 130 -15.70 -9.79 -2.89
CA PHE A 130 -16.23 -9.50 -4.24
C PHE A 130 -16.03 -10.67 -5.22
N PHE A 131 -15.01 -11.50 -5.00
CA PHE A 131 -14.63 -12.60 -5.87
C PHE A 131 -14.80 -13.98 -5.23
N SER A 132 -15.71 -14.09 -4.25
CA SER A 132 -15.94 -15.29 -3.42
C SER A 132 -16.38 -16.54 -4.20
N LYS A 133 -16.92 -16.38 -5.42
CA LYS A 133 -17.27 -17.53 -6.29
C LYS A 133 -16.04 -18.20 -6.93
N VAL A 134 -14.87 -17.57 -6.84
CA VAL A 134 -13.61 -18.07 -7.42
C VAL A 134 -12.54 -18.22 -6.35
N PHE A 135 -12.45 -17.28 -5.42
CA PHE A 135 -11.52 -17.32 -4.31
C PHE A 135 -12.24 -17.74 -3.05
N SER A 136 -11.78 -18.83 -2.44
CA SER A 136 -12.21 -19.20 -1.10
C SER A 136 -11.44 -18.40 -0.05
N THR A 137 -11.94 -18.36 1.18
CA THR A 137 -11.24 -17.77 2.34
C THR A 137 -9.92 -18.47 2.68
N LYS A 138 -9.61 -19.62 2.07
CA LYS A 138 -8.33 -20.33 2.22
C LYS A 138 -7.28 -19.88 1.20
N ASP A 139 -7.71 -19.24 0.12
CA ASP A 139 -6.81 -18.75 -0.91
C ASP A 139 -6.14 -17.48 -0.42
N VAL A 140 -4.85 -17.54 -0.13
CA VAL A 140 -4.08 -16.38 0.33
C VAL A 140 -3.69 -15.55 -0.89
N ILE A 141 -4.12 -14.29 -0.93
CA ILE A 141 -3.79 -13.32 -1.98
C ILE A 141 -2.70 -12.36 -1.48
N ALA A 142 -2.85 -11.86 -0.27
CA ALA A 142 -1.86 -11.03 0.40
C ALA A 142 -1.17 -11.79 1.54
N THR A 143 0.16 -11.70 1.59
CA THR A 143 1.01 -12.28 2.63
C THR A 143 1.85 -11.19 3.28
N GLU A 144 2.26 -11.41 4.53
CA GLU A 144 3.13 -10.48 5.26
C GLU A 144 4.30 -11.18 5.95
N THR A 145 5.39 -10.44 6.15
CA THR A 145 6.51 -10.81 7.02
C THR A 145 6.81 -9.71 8.01
N HIS A 146 7.17 -10.13 9.23
CA HIS A 146 7.67 -9.26 10.30
C HIS A 146 9.20 -9.33 10.44
N ASN A 147 9.84 -10.24 9.70
CA ASN A 147 11.30 -10.27 9.61
C ASN A 147 11.75 -9.27 8.55
N THR A 148 12.26 -8.13 8.98
CA THR A 148 12.74 -7.06 8.09
C THR A 148 14.26 -6.92 8.11
N SER A 149 14.99 -8.00 8.42
CA SER A 149 16.45 -8.04 8.31
C SER A 149 16.93 -7.61 6.92
N LYS A 150 18.20 -7.22 6.80
CA LYS A 150 18.78 -6.83 5.51
C LYS A 150 18.53 -7.89 4.45
N GLU A 151 18.80 -9.15 4.77
CA GLU A 151 18.64 -10.28 3.86
C GLU A 151 17.17 -10.48 3.48
N ASN A 152 16.27 -10.54 4.46
CA ASN A 152 14.88 -10.85 4.19
C ASN A 152 14.15 -9.71 3.48
N PHE A 153 14.43 -8.45 3.84
CA PHE A 153 13.89 -7.29 3.14
C PHE A 153 14.28 -7.30 1.66
N ASN A 154 15.57 -7.52 1.38
CA ASN A 154 16.06 -7.58 0.01
C ASN A 154 15.47 -8.73 -0.79
N GLN A 155 15.33 -9.90 -0.16
CA GLN A 155 14.73 -11.07 -0.80
C GLN A 155 13.26 -10.80 -1.15
N TRP A 156 12.47 -10.27 -0.22
CA TRP A 156 11.06 -9.94 -0.43
C TRP A 156 10.85 -8.91 -1.55
N ILE A 157 11.63 -7.84 -1.56
CA ILE A 157 11.54 -6.82 -2.61
C ILE A 157 11.91 -7.40 -3.99
N LYS A 158 12.98 -8.21 -4.07
CA LYS A 158 13.37 -8.87 -5.33
C LYS A 158 12.31 -9.87 -5.81
N ASP A 159 11.73 -10.64 -4.91
CA ASP A 159 10.68 -11.62 -5.25
C ASP A 159 9.40 -10.93 -5.71
N ALA A 160 9.08 -9.77 -5.14
CA ALA A 160 7.96 -8.96 -5.59
C ALA A 160 8.14 -8.53 -7.06
N PHE A 161 9.29 -7.95 -7.40
CA PHE A 161 9.53 -7.50 -8.77
C PHE A 161 9.64 -8.66 -9.77
N ARG A 162 10.29 -9.78 -9.39
CA ARG A 162 10.44 -10.95 -10.26
C ARG A 162 9.13 -11.69 -10.51
N SER A 163 8.23 -11.69 -9.54
CA SER A 163 6.93 -12.38 -9.62
C SER A 163 5.76 -11.42 -9.82
N HIS A 164 6.02 -10.17 -10.18
CA HIS A 164 5.00 -9.15 -10.43
C HIS A 164 3.98 -9.04 -9.29
N LYS A 165 4.45 -8.83 -8.04
CA LYS A 165 3.60 -8.62 -6.86
C LYS A 165 3.61 -7.16 -6.44
N ALA A 166 2.47 -6.64 -5.98
CA ALA A 166 2.44 -5.32 -5.33
C ALA A 166 2.96 -5.40 -3.89
N ILE A 167 3.50 -4.28 -3.40
CA ILE A 167 4.27 -4.21 -2.16
C ILE A 167 3.66 -3.20 -1.20
N GLY A 168 3.15 -3.67 -0.07
CA GLY A 168 2.80 -2.83 1.09
C GLY A 168 3.92 -2.86 2.12
N PHE A 169 3.96 -1.87 2.99
CA PHE A 169 4.84 -1.90 4.15
C PHE A 169 4.29 -1.09 5.32
N THR A 170 4.69 -1.47 6.53
CA THR A 170 4.40 -0.70 7.76
C THR A 170 5.69 -0.19 8.37
N ALA A 171 5.72 1.10 8.70
CA ALA A 171 6.85 1.73 9.38
C ALA A 171 6.46 2.20 10.80
N SER A 172 7.36 2.00 11.76
CA SER A 172 7.20 2.47 13.13
C SER A 172 7.82 3.86 13.34
N GLY A 173 7.13 4.70 14.13
CA GLY A 173 7.59 6.05 14.46
C GLY A 173 7.56 7.04 13.29
N PHE A 174 6.88 6.70 12.20
CA PHE A 174 6.87 7.48 10.96
C PHE A 174 5.81 8.61 10.97
N ALA A 175 4.61 8.34 11.51
CA ALA A 175 3.50 9.30 11.54
C ALA A 175 3.44 10.13 12.85
N GLY A 176 4.52 10.13 13.64
CA GLY A 176 4.71 10.95 14.85
C GLY A 176 4.68 10.18 16.17
N SER A 177 4.82 10.91 17.28
CA SER A 177 4.95 10.36 18.64
C SER A 177 3.80 9.44 19.07
N ASP A 178 2.59 9.65 18.55
CA ASP A 178 1.40 8.88 18.94
C ASP A 178 1.05 7.75 17.96
N ALA A 179 1.52 7.83 16.71
CA ALA A 179 1.30 6.81 15.69
C ALA A 179 2.42 5.77 15.75
N LYS A 180 2.19 4.70 16.51
CA LYS A 180 3.18 3.63 16.70
C LYS A 180 3.55 2.92 15.40
N LEU A 181 2.60 2.80 14.46
CA LEU A 181 2.73 2.10 13.18
C LEU A 181 1.97 2.86 12.09
N HIS A 182 2.48 2.84 10.86
CA HIS A 182 1.87 3.48 9.70
C HIS A 182 2.06 2.63 8.45
N SER A 183 0.94 2.22 7.83
CA SER A 183 0.93 1.40 6.61
C SER A 183 0.95 2.29 5.37
N MET A 184 1.73 1.89 4.36
CA MET A 184 2.03 2.61 3.12
C MET A 184 2.31 1.61 1.98
N THR A 185 2.52 2.11 0.75
CA THR A 185 2.73 1.26 -0.45
C THR A 185 4.04 1.61 -1.16
N ILE A 186 4.83 0.59 -1.55
CA ILE A 186 6.04 0.73 -2.36
C ILE A 186 5.70 0.42 -3.82
N TRP A 187 6.11 1.32 -4.72
CA TRP A 187 5.91 1.20 -6.17
C TRP A 187 7.21 0.99 -6.94
N GLY A 188 8.36 1.27 -6.34
CA GLY A 188 9.65 1.08 -6.97
C GLY A 188 10.79 0.99 -5.97
N ALA A 189 11.95 0.54 -6.44
CA ALA A 189 13.18 0.51 -5.65
C ALA A 189 14.41 0.70 -6.55
N GLU A 190 15.46 1.24 -5.97
CA GLU A 190 16.81 1.22 -6.54
C GLU A 190 17.69 0.24 -5.76
N PHE A 191 18.69 -0.31 -6.46
CA PHE A 191 19.64 -1.24 -5.88
C PHE A 191 21.05 -0.64 -5.98
N ASP A 192 21.86 -0.83 -4.93
CA ASP A 192 23.29 -0.53 -4.94
C ASP A 192 24.08 -1.53 -5.82
N ALA A 193 25.40 -1.33 -5.92
CA ALA A 193 26.27 -2.16 -6.75
C ALA A 193 26.32 -3.62 -6.29
N GLU A 194 26.08 -3.86 -5.00
CA GLU A 194 26.00 -5.18 -4.38
C GLU A 194 24.61 -5.82 -4.55
N GLY A 195 23.65 -5.08 -5.10
CA GLY A 195 22.29 -5.51 -5.36
C GLY A 195 21.40 -5.47 -4.12
N TYR A 196 21.74 -4.69 -3.09
CA TYR A 196 20.84 -4.38 -1.99
C TYR A 196 20.00 -3.16 -2.30
N VAL A 197 18.76 -3.12 -1.80
CA VAL A 197 17.87 -1.97 -1.96
C VAL A 197 18.49 -0.77 -1.24
N SER A 198 18.75 0.29 -2.01
CA SER A 198 19.33 1.54 -1.54
C SER A 198 18.28 2.64 -1.40
N PHE A 199 17.24 2.61 -2.24
CA PHE A 199 16.10 3.53 -2.18
C PHE A 199 14.79 2.82 -2.47
N ILE A 200 13.69 3.37 -1.96
CA ILE A 200 12.32 2.99 -2.30
C ILE A 200 11.54 4.20 -2.80
N TYR A 201 10.58 3.94 -3.68
CA TYR A 201 9.59 4.87 -4.16
C TYR A 201 8.24 4.46 -3.56
N TYR A 202 7.63 5.30 -2.74
CA TYR A 202 6.44 4.94 -1.98
C TYR A 202 5.40 6.07 -1.91
N CYS A 203 4.14 5.69 -1.72
CA CYS A 203 3.04 6.60 -1.45
C CYS A 203 2.66 6.59 0.03
N ASP A 204 2.30 7.74 0.57
CA ASP A 204 1.91 7.93 1.97
C ASP A 204 0.55 8.60 2.06
N ASN A 205 -0.42 7.83 2.55
CA ASN A 205 -1.83 8.22 2.65
C ASN A 205 -2.16 9.33 3.67
N ASN A 206 -1.16 9.99 4.26
CA ASN A 206 -1.32 11.08 5.22
C ASN A 206 -0.93 12.44 4.63
N MET A 207 -1.62 13.49 5.09
CA MET A 207 -1.30 14.89 4.82
C MET A 207 -1.26 15.23 3.31
N SER A 208 -2.19 14.68 2.53
CA SER A 208 -2.29 14.96 1.09
C SER A 208 -2.70 16.40 0.79
N ASP A 209 -3.27 17.11 1.76
CA ASP A 209 -3.56 18.54 1.70
C ASP A 209 -2.29 19.41 1.58
N ASN A 210 -1.15 18.90 2.06
CA ASN A 210 0.15 19.54 1.92
C ASN A 210 0.87 19.18 0.61
N GLU A 211 0.30 18.29 -0.20
CA GLU A 211 0.94 17.79 -1.41
C GLU A 211 0.43 18.58 -2.62
N PRO A 212 1.30 19.28 -3.37
CA PRO A 212 0.93 20.13 -4.49
C PRO A 212 -0.02 19.50 -5.53
N ASN A 213 0.04 18.18 -5.69
CA ASN A 213 -0.79 17.43 -6.65
C ASN A 213 -1.73 16.41 -5.98
N HIS A 214 -1.81 16.39 -4.64
CA HIS A 214 -2.62 15.43 -3.85
C HIS A 214 -2.43 13.94 -4.20
N GLY A 215 -1.33 13.62 -4.88
CA GLY A 215 -0.90 12.29 -5.27
C GLY A 215 0.60 12.33 -5.54
N VAL A 216 1.40 11.67 -4.70
CA VAL A 216 2.87 11.82 -4.74
C VAL A 216 3.58 10.51 -4.41
N VAL A 217 4.45 10.09 -5.34
CA VAL A 217 5.49 9.09 -5.06
C VAL A 217 6.71 9.77 -4.45
N LYS A 218 7.16 9.28 -3.30
CA LYS A 218 8.32 9.80 -2.57
C LYS A 218 9.47 8.83 -2.65
N ARG A 219 10.69 9.36 -2.85
CA ARG A 219 11.92 8.58 -2.90
C ARG A 219 12.68 8.68 -1.59
N PHE A 220 12.80 7.60 -0.84
CA PHE A 220 13.51 7.54 0.45
C PHE A 220 14.66 6.54 0.41
N LYS A 221 15.69 6.79 1.22
CA LYS A 221 16.79 5.84 1.42
C LYS A 221 16.34 4.67 2.29
N ILE A 222 16.89 3.50 1.96
CA ILE A 222 16.91 2.35 2.86
C ILE A 222 18.27 2.27 3.53
N ILE A 223 18.27 2.19 4.86
CA ILE A 223 19.46 1.87 5.65
C ILE A 223 19.20 0.61 6.46
N TYR A 224 20.23 -0.20 6.65
CA TYR A 224 20.14 -1.43 7.42
C TYR A 224 20.88 -1.26 8.74
N LYS A 225 20.26 -1.70 9.83
CA LYS A 225 20.87 -1.70 11.15
C LYS A 225 20.93 -3.09 11.73
N GLU A 226 22.00 -3.33 12.48
CA GLU A 226 22.20 -4.50 13.32
C GLU A 226 22.07 -4.11 14.81
N GLY A 227 21.95 -5.09 15.70
CA GLY A 227 21.97 -4.88 17.15
C GLY A 227 20.58 -4.90 17.80
N ILE A 228 20.27 -3.91 18.64
CA ILE A 228 19.08 -3.94 19.54
C ILE A 228 17.75 -3.86 18.78
N MET A 229 17.70 -3.07 17.71
CA MET A 229 16.55 -3.00 16.79
C MET A 229 17.07 -3.23 15.37
N PRO A 230 17.31 -4.49 14.99
CA PRO A 230 17.84 -4.80 13.68
C PRO A 230 16.73 -4.71 12.62
N GLY A 231 17.12 -4.37 11.39
CA GLY A 231 16.21 -4.37 10.24
C GLY A 231 16.45 -3.26 9.24
N ALA A 232 15.57 -3.19 8.25
CA ALA A 232 15.51 -2.14 7.25
C ALA A 232 14.78 -0.91 7.80
N TYR A 233 15.39 0.26 7.62
CA TYR A 233 14.83 1.55 8.01
C TYR A 233 14.65 2.42 6.78
N ILE A 234 13.54 3.15 6.75
CA ILE A 234 13.34 4.25 5.80
C ILE A 234 13.86 5.55 6.41
N THR A 235 14.52 6.36 5.59
CA THR A 235 15.01 7.69 5.99
C THR A 235 14.98 8.65 4.79
N PRO A 236 14.81 9.95 5.01
CA PRO A 236 14.87 10.94 3.93
C PRO A 236 16.21 10.91 3.15
N LEU A 237 16.25 11.66 2.06
CA LEU A 237 17.48 11.93 1.32
C LEU A 237 18.46 12.77 2.16
N ASP A 238 19.73 12.77 1.77
CA ASP A 238 20.74 13.61 2.43
C ASP A 238 20.50 15.09 2.15
N TYR A 239 20.90 15.94 3.10
CA TYR A 239 20.80 17.38 2.93
C TYR A 239 21.79 17.88 1.87
N ASN A 240 21.49 19.02 1.26
CA ASN A 240 22.34 19.63 0.21
C ASN A 240 23.76 19.96 0.70
N ASP A 241 23.91 20.18 2.00
CA ASP A 241 25.18 20.44 2.67
C ASP A 241 25.96 19.14 3.02
N GLY A 242 25.44 17.98 2.61
CA GLY A 242 26.01 16.66 2.87
C GLY A 242 25.71 16.10 4.26
N THR A 243 24.95 16.81 5.10
CA THR A 243 24.56 16.27 6.41
C THR A 243 23.47 15.19 6.27
N LEU A 244 23.42 14.26 7.23
CA LEU A 244 22.50 13.12 7.19
C LEU A 244 21.20 13.43 7.96
N PRO A 245 20.02 13.00 7.47
CA PRO A 245 18.77 13.13 8.22
C PRO A 245 18.79 12.27 9.48
N LYS A 246 18.34 12.88 10.59
CA LYS A 246 18.18 12.19 11.88
C LYS A 246 16.95 11.28 11.92
N ALA A 247 15.93 11.59 11.11
CA ALA A 247 14.67 10.88 11.10
C ALA A 247 14.83 9.51 10.42
N GLN A 248 14.56 8.45 11.17
CA GLN A 248 14.69 7.07 10.71
C GLN A 248 13.54 6.25 11.29
N SER A 249 12.84 5.51 10.45
CA SER A 249 11.69 4.70 10.85
C SER A 249 11.94 3.25 10.48
N LEU A 250 11.81 2.36 11.46
CA LEU A 250 11.94 0.92 11.25
C LEU A 250 10.79 0.42 10.38
N ILE A 251 11.08 -0.28 9.31
CA ILE A 251 10.08 -1.09 8.60
C ILE A 251 9.83 -2.31 9.47
N THR A 252 8.59 -2.47 9.94
CA THR A 252 8.20 -3.57 10.84
C THR A 252 7.47 -4.67 10.10
N VAL A 253 6.82 -4.36 8.97
CA VAL A 253 6.08 -5.32 8.16
C VAL A 253 6.31 -5.03 6.68
N LEU A 254 6.48 -6.09 5.88
CA LEU A 254 6.32 -6.06 4.43
C LEU A 254 5.12 -6.92 4.04
N THR A 255 4.32 -6.42 3.11
CA THR A 255 3.14 -7.08 2.54
C THR A 255 3.37 -7.32 1.06
N LEU A 256 3.09 -8.53 0.55
CA LEU A 256 3.10 -8.84 -0.87
C LEU A 256 1.73 -9.33 -1.33
N VAL A 257 1.26 -8.78 -2.45
CA VAL A 257 -0.01 -9.15 -3.07
C VAL A 257 0.25 -9.86 -4.39
N ASP A 258 -0.12 -11.15 -4.44
CA ASP A 258 -0.01 -11.98 -5.64
C ASP A 258 -1.26 -11.80 -6.52
N LEU A 259 -1.09 -11.81 -7.83
CA LEU A 259 -2.20 -11.72 -8.78
C LEU A 259 -3.12 -12.95 -8.73
N ARG A 260 -2.60 -14.09 -8.23
CA ARG A 260 -3.29 -15.38 -8.17
C ARG A 260 -3.96 -15.76 -9.49
N GLN A 261 -3.29 -15.43 -10.59
CA GLN A 261 -3.75 -15.79 -11.93
C GLN A 261 -3.83 -17.31 -12.14
N ASP A 262 -3.16 -18.11 -11.31
CA ASP A 262 -3.30 -19.56 -11.26
C ASP A 262 -4.73 -20.00 -10.92
N ILE A 263 -5.41 -19.29 -10.01
CA ILE A 263 -6.82 -19.54 -9.68
C ILE A 263 -7.71 -19.02 -10.80
N TRP A 264 -7.48 -17.77 -11.23
CA TRP A 264 -8.27 -17.15 -12.28
C TRP A 264 -8.30 -17.98 -13.56
N LYS A 265 -7.14 -18.47 -14.03
CA LYS A 265 -7.02 -19.31 -15.22
C LYS A 265 -7.78 -20.63 -15.11
N LYS A 266 -7.93 -21.20 -13.91
CA LYS A 266 -8.74 -22.41 -13.71
C LYS A 266 -10.23 -22.10 -13.80
N ALA A 267 -10.67 -20.96 -13.26
CA ALA A 267 -12.08 -20.56 -13.27
C ALA A 267 -12.55 -19.99 -14.62
N PHE A 268 -11.65 -19.35 -15.36
CA PHE A 268 -11.89 -18.71 -16.66
C PHE A 268 -10.77 -19.07 -17.64
N PRO A 269 -10.71 -20.33 -18.12
CA PRO A 269 -9.65 -20.79 -19.02
C PRO A 269 -9.65 -20.09 -20.38
N ASP A 270 -10.78 -19.49 -20.77
CA ASP A 270 -10.94 -18.82 -22.06
C ASP A 270 -10.48 -17.35 -22.07
N VAL A 271 -10.15 -16.79 -20.90
CA VAL A 271 -9.65 -15.41 -20.78
C VAL A 271 -8.16 -15.36 -21.09
N LYS A 272 -7.79 -14.57 -22.10
CA LYS A 272 -6.43 -14.41 -22.63
C LYS A 272 -5.77 -13.11 -22.16
#